data_AF-A0A1M6GNR1-F1
#
_entry.id   AF-A0A1M6GNR1-F1
#
_cell.length_a   1.000
_cell.length_b   1.000
_cell.length_c   1.000
_cell.angle_alpha   90.00
_cell.angle_beta   90.00
_cell.angle_gamma   90.00
#
_symmetry.space_group_name_H-M   'P 1'
#
loop_
_entity.id
_entity.type
_entity.pdbx_description
1 polymer ?
#
loop_
_entity_poly.entity_id
_entity_poly.type
_entity_poly.pdbx_seq_one_letter_code
_entity_poly.pdbx_strand_id
1 'polypeptide(L)'
;MSFLDDVKKFGKNLTDKGKDIVEITKLNAQINSEKDNIREIYTKIGEQVYQAFKNGTETGYTDLCNEIAQIENKIKELNDKLLELKNALKCPNCGAEVTKESAFCPKCGTKLAQ
;
A
#
# COMPACT_ATOMS: atom_id res chain seq x y z
N MET A 1 -19.22 18.18 -16.11
CA MET A 1 -20.27 17.41 -15.41
C MET A 1 -20.70 16.21 -16.25
N SER A 2 -19.88 15.15 -16.31
CA SER A 2 -20.26 13.86 -16.93
C SER A 2 -19.98 12.66 -16.02
N PHE A 3 -19.35 12.89 -14.86
CA PHE A 3 -18.94 11.82 -13.94
C PHE A 3 -20.12 11.27 -13.12
N LEU A 4 -21.14 12.09 -12.85
CA LEU A 4 -22.28 11.69 -12.02
C LEU A 4 -23.31 10.84 -12.78
N ASP A 5 -23.44 11.03 -14.10
CA ASP A 5 -24.38 10.26 -14.92
C ASP A 5 -23.86 8.84 -15.23
N ASP A 6 -22.54 8.68 -15.38
CA ASP A 6 -21.93 7.36 -15.52
C ASP A 6 -21.99 6.56 -14.22
N VAL A 7 -21.83 7.22 -13.07
CA VAL A 7 -22.02 6.62 -11.73
C VAL A 7 -23.46 6.14 -11.53
N LYS A 8 -24.45 6.90 -12.01
CA LYS A 8 -25.89 6.54 -11.90
C LYS A 8 -26.27 5.35 -12.77
N LYS A 9 -25.64 5.21 -13.96
CA LYS A 9 -25.77 4.01 -14.80
C LYS A 9 -25.04 2.80 -14.21
N PHE A 10 -23.89 3.01 -13.58
CA PHE A 10 -23.17 1.97 -12.84
C PHE A 10 -24.01 1.41 -11.68
N GLY A 11 -24.79 2.26 -11.02
CA GLY A 11 -25.67 1.92 -9.90
C GLY A 11 -26.74 0.84 -10.18
N LYS A 12 -27.07 0.55 -11.45
CA LYS A 12 -28.00 -0.54 -11.83
C LYS A 12 -27.32 -1.91 -12.04
N ASN A 13 -25.99 -1.97 -12.16
CA ASN A 13 -25.22 -3.19 -12.43
C ASN A 13 -24.16 -3.50 -11.34
N LEU A 14 -24.34 -3.00 -10.12
CA LEU A 14 -23.46 -3.31 -8.99
C LEU A 14 -23.73 -4.71 -8.43
N THR A 15 -23.31 -5.74 -9.16
CA THR A 15 -22.99 -7.07 -8.59
C THR A 15 -21.74 -6.97 -7.70
N ASP A 16 -21.50 -7.94 -6.82
CA ASP A 16 -20.47 -7.89 -5.77
C ASP A 16 -19.07 -7.44 -6.24
N LYS A 17 -18.68 -7.77 -7.48
CA LYS A 17 -17.43 -7.31 -8.13
C LYS A 17 -17.27 -5.77 -8.17
N GLY A 18 -18.36 -5.00 -8.21
CA GLY A 18 -18.32 -3.54 -8.22
C GLY A 18 -17.99 -2.94 -6.85
N LYS A 19 -18.36 -3.61 -5.75
CA LYS A 19 -18.01 -3.20 -4.39
C LYS A 19 -16.51 -3.36 -4.13
N ASP A 20 -15.95 -4.48 -4.58
CA ASP A 20 -14.52 -4.80 -4.42
C ASP A 20 -13.63 -3.74 -5.08
N ILE A 21 -14.00 -3.22 -6.25
CA ILE A 21 -13.22 -2.19 -6.96
C ILE A 21 -13.16 -0.87 -6.18
N VAL A 22 -14.28 -0.44 -5.59
CA VAL A 22 -14.33 0.79 -4.78
C VAL A 22 -13.45 0.63 -3.54
N GLU A 23 -13.52 -0.53 -2.89
CA GLU A 23 -12.74 -0.84 -1.70
C GLU A 23 -11.24 -0.94 -2.02
N ILE A 24 -10.85 -1.59 -3.12
CA ILE A 24 -9.47 -1.62 -3.61
C ILE A 24 -8.94 -0.21 -3.88
N THR A 25 -9.73 0.65 -4.51
CA THR A 25 -9.32 2.03 -4.81
C THR A 25 -9.10 2.82 -3.52
N LYS A 26 -10.00 2.67 -2.54
CA LYS A 26 -9.89 3.30 -1.22
C LYS A 26 -8.65 2.81 -0.46
N LEU A 27 -8.38 1.51 -0.44
CA LEU A 27 -7.21 0.94 0.20
C LEU A 27 -5.91 1.42 -0.46
N ASN A 28 -5.84 1.48 -1.79
CA ASN A 28 -4.68 2.02 -2.50
C ASN A 28 -4.44 3.50 -2.16
N ALA A 29 -5.50 4.32 -2.09
CA ALA A 29 -5.38 5.71 -1.68
C ALA A 29 -4.85 5.85 -0.25
N GLN A 30 -5.34 5.02 0.68
CA GLN A 30 -4.82 4.96 2.05
C GLN A 30 -3.35 4.57 2.08
N ILE A 31 -2.95 3.50 1.38
CA ILE A 31 -1.54 3.07 1.31
C ILE A 31 -0.63 4.19 0.81
N ASN A 32 -1.06 4.92 -0.23
CA ASN A 32 -0.27 6.04 -0.76
C ASN A 32 -0.17 7.18 0.25
N SER A 33 -1.27 7.55 0.91
CA SER A 33 -1.25 8.56 1.96
C SER A 33 -0.31 8.18 3.11
N GLU A 34 -0.32 6.93 3.55
CA GLU A 34 0.58 6.46 4.61
C GLU A 34 2.06 6.46 4.17
N LYS A 35 2.34 6.14 2.89
CA LYS A 35 3.68 6.28 2.33
C LYS A 35 4.15 7.74 2.29
N ASP A 36 3.24 8.67 2.01
CA ASP A 36 3.54 10.10 2.04
C ASP A 36 3.81 10.58 3.48
N ASN A 37 3.07 10.09 4.48
CA ASN A 37 3.37 10.34 5.89
C ASN A 37 4.80 9.91 6.27
N ILE A 38 5.23 8.71 5.84
CA ILE A 38 6.60 8.24 6.06
C ILE A 38 7.63 9.19 5.43
N ARG A 39 7.38 9.69 4.21
CA ARG A 39 8.27 10.65 3.55
C ARG A 39 8.39 11.96 4.31
N GLU A 40 7.29 12.46 4.87
CA GLU A 40 7.32 13.64 5.73
C GLU A 40 8.16 13.41 6.98
N ILE A 41 8.02 12.25 7.64
CA ILE A 41 8.84 11.91 8.81
C ILE A 41 10.32 11.84 8.44
N TYR A 42 10.68 11.21 7.32
CA TYR A 42 12.07 11.20 6.85
C TYR A 42 12.63 12.60 6.61
N THR A 43 11.80 13.50 6.09
CA THR A 43 12.20 14.90 5.86
C THR A 43 12.47 15.61 7.20
N LYS A 44 11.59 15.42 8.19
CA LYS A 44 11.78 15.94 9.56
C LYS A 44 13.05 15.40 10.22
N ILE A 45 13.31 14.10 10.10
CA ILE A 45 14.55 13.48 10.60
C ILE A 45 15.76 14.13 9.92
N GLY A 46 15.74 14.27 8.60
CA GLY A 46 16.84 14.89 7.84
C GLY A 46 17.14 16.32 8.27
N GLU A 47 16.09 17.14 8.47
CA GLU A 47 16.23 18.49 9.01
C GLU A 47 16.83 18.49 10.41
N GLN A 48 16.32 17.64 11.30
CA GLN A 48 16.83 17.51 12.67
C GLN A 48 18.30 17.11 12.67
N VAL A 49 18.70 16.12 11.86
CA VAL A 49 20.08 15.66 11.74
C VAL A 49 21.00 16.79 11.27
N TYR A 50 20.58 17.56 10.25
CA TYR A 50 21.38 18.68 9.77
C TYR A 50 21.52 19.80 10.81
N GLN A 51 20.45 20.12 11.53
CA GLN A 51 20.50 21.10 12.62
C GLN A 51 21.39 20.62 13.77
N ALA A 52 21.31 19.34 14.12
CA ALA A 52 22.16 18.73 15.13
C ALA A 52 23.64 18.79 14.74
N PHE A 53 23.94 18.44 13.48
CA PHE A 53 25.28 18.55 12.91
C PHE A 53 25.81 20.00 12.96
N LYS A 54 24.97 20.98 12.62
CA LYS A 54 25.33 22.40 12.67
C LYS A 54 25.58 22.90 14.10
N ASN A 55 24.82 22.40 15.06
CA ASN A 55 24.89 22.82 16.46
C ASN A 55 25.82 21.95 17.33
N GLY A 56 26.42 20.90 16.76
CA GLY A 56 27.29 19.96 17.48
C GLY A 56 26.57 19.12 18.53
N THR A 57 25.26 18.92 18.38
CA THR A 57 24.43 18.16 19.33
C THR A 57 24.03 16.81 18.76
N GLU A 58 23.76 15.84 19.63
CA GLU A 58 23.08 14.60 19.24
C GLU A 58 21.57 14.82 19.14
N THR A 59 20.95 14.16 18.16
CA THR A 59 19.49 14.12 18.01
C THR A 59 18.94 12.76 18.38
N GLY A 60 17.81 12.74 19.10
CA GLY A 60 17.05 11.53 19.36
C GLY A 60 15.92 11.39 18.34
N TYR A 61 16.03 10.40 17.47
CA TYR A 61 15.03 10.09 16.42
C TYR A 61 14.20 8.83 16.74
N THR A 62 14.39 8.24 17.92
CA THR A 62 13.76 6.98 18.32
C THR A 62 12.24 7.01 18.18
N ASP A 63 11.59 8.11 18.59
CA ASP A 63 10.14 8.25 18.49
C ASP A 63 9.66 8.31 17.03
N LEU A 64 10.37 9.05 16.18
CA LEU A 64 10.08 9.14 14.75
C LEU A 64 10.30 7.80 14.04
N CYS A 65 11.33 7.05 14.43
CA CYS A 65 11.58 5.70 13.93
C CYS A 65 10.47 4.72 14.36
N ASN A 66 9.99 4.82 15.60
CA ASN A 66 8.87 4.01 16.08
C ASN A 66 7.58 4.34 15.31
N GLU A 67 7.33 5.61 15.01
CA GLU A 67 6.19 6.04 14.21
C GLU A 67 6.25 5.47 12.78
N ILE A 68 7.43 5.52 12.13
CA ILE A 68 7.64 4.89 10.81
C ILE A 68 7.33 3.39 10.89
N ALA A 69 7.85 2.68 11.90
CA ALA A 69 7.61 1.24 12.05
C ALA A 69 6.11 0.92 12.23
N GLN A 70 5.36 1.77 12.92
CA GLN A 70 3.91 1.61 13.04
C GLN A 70 3.20 1.81 11.70
N ILE A 71 3.57 2.85 10.95
CA ILE A 71 2.98 3.13 9.64
C ILE A 71 3.32 2.00 8.64
N GLU A 72 4.54 1.48 8.66
CA GLU A 72 4.95 0.34 7.83
C GLU A 72 4.14 -0.91 8.13
N ASN A 73 3.89 -1.22 9.40
CA ASN A 73 3.01 -2.33 9.79
C ASN A 73 1.59 -2.12 9.28
N LYS A 74 1.05 -0.90 9.39
CA LYS A 74 -0.28 -0.56 8.86
C LYS A 74 -0.36 -0.70 7.34
N ILE A 75 0.68 -0.25 6.62
CA ILE A 75 0.79 -0.43 5.17
C ILE A 75 0.80 -1.91 4.82
N LYS A 76 1.50 -2.75 5.58
CA LYS A 76 1.52 -4.20 5.39
C LYS A 76 0.11 -4.80 5.51
N GLU A 77 -0.61 -4.47 6.59
CA GLU A 77 -1.99 -4.93 6.78
C GLU A 77 -2.93 -4.48 5.66
N LEU A 78 -2.81 -3.23 5.20
CA LEU A 78 -3.61 -2.71 4.08
C LEU A 78 -3.29 -3.44 2.77
N ASN A 79 -2.02 -3.78 2.52
CA ASN A 79 -1.62 -4.57 1.35
C ASN A 79 -2.15 -6.00 1.43
N ASP A 80 -2.14 -6.62 2.61
CA ASP A 80 -2.66 -7.97 2.79
C ASP A 80 -4.18 -8.02 2.51
N LYS A 81 -4.94 -7.05 3.03
CA LYS A 81 -6.37 -6.89 2.70
C LYS A 81 -6.61 -6.67 1.20
N LEU A 82 -5.74 -5.91 0.56
CA LEU A 82 -5.81 -5.65 -0.88
C LEU A 82 -5.52 -6.90 -1.71
N LEU A 83 -4.61 -7.77 -1.26
CA LEU A 83 -4.36 -9.08 -1.86
C LEU A 83 -5.55 -10.02 -1.69
N GLU A 84 -6.19 -10.02 -0.52
CA GLU A 84 -7.40 -10.80 -0.28
C GLU A 84 -8.55 -10.38 -1.20
N LEU A 85 -8.85 -9.09 -1.28
CA LEU A 85 -9.90 -8.56 -2.17
C LEU A 85 -9.62 -8.83 -3.66
N LYS A 86 -8.35 -8.83 -4.06
CA LYS A 86 -7.94 -9.16 -5.43
C LYS A 86 -7.90 -10.67 -5.71
N ASN A 87 -8.14 -11.53 -4.72
CA ASN A 87 -7.83 -12.97 -4.79
C ASN A 87 -6.43 -13.23 -5.36
N ALA A 88 -5.46 -12.42 -4.94
CA ALA A 88 -4.10 -12.46 -5.42
C ALA A 88 -3.14 -12.90 -4.31
N LEU A 89 -2.01 -13.46 -4.70
CA LEU A 89 -0.88 -13.83 -3.86
C LEU A 89 0.40 -13.27 -4.48
N LYS A 90 1.44 -13.12 -3.67
CA LYS A 90 2.78 -12.77 -4.17
C LYS A 90 3.54 -14.04 -4.52
N CYS A 91 4.10 -14.09 -5.72
CA CYS A 91 4.97 -15.18 -6.13
C CYS A 91 6.18 -15.27 -5.18
N PRO A 92 6.47 -16.45 -4.59
CA PRO A 92 7.56 -16.61 -3.62
C PRO A 92 8.95 -16.44 -4.26
N ASN A 93 9.07 -16.63 -5.58
CA ASN A 93 10.34 -16.50 -6.28
C ASN A 93 10.63 -15.06 -6.77
N CYS A 94 9.63 -14.36 -7.30
CA CYS A 94 9.85 -13.05 -7.96
C CYS A 94 9.06 -11.88 -7.37
N GLY A 95 8.19 -12.13 -6.38
CA GLY A 95 7.39 -11.10 -5.72
C GLY A 95 6.25 -10.50 -6.55
N ALA A 96 6.01 -10.99 -7.78
CA ALA A 96 4.90 -10.51 -8.61
C ALA A 96 3.53 -10.85 -7.98
N GLU A 97 2.55 -9.96 -8.14
CA GLU A 97 1.15 -10.25 -7.84
C GLU A 97 0.61 -11.24 -8.88
N VAL A 98 0.09 -12.37 -8.41
CA VAL A 98 -0.48 -13.44 -9.23
C VAL A 98 -1.82 -13.86 -8.63
N THR A 99 -2.80 -14.24 -9.43
CA THR A 99 -4.08 -14.72 -8.90
C THR A 99 -3.92 -16.07 -8.19
N LYS A 100 -4.73 -16.32 -7.15
CA LYS A 100 -4.70 -17.56 -6.38
C LYS A 100 -5.04 -18.80 -7.22
N GLU A 101 -5.76 -18.64 -8.32
CA GLU A 101 -6.12 -19.74 -9.23
C GLU A 101 -5.00 -20.09 -10.24
N SER A 102 -3.93 -19.28 -10.31
CA SER A 102 -2.86 -19.49 -11.29
C SER A 102 -1.89 -20.57 -10.81
N ALA A 103 -1.76 -21.66 -11.57
CA ALA A 103 -0.80 -22.74 -11.28
C ALA A 103 0.68 -22.32 -11.47
N PHE A 104 0.93 -21.25 -12.23
CA PHE A 104 2.27 -20.75 -12.53
C PHE A 104 2.28 -19.22 -12.49
N CYS A 105 3.41 -18.63 -12.07
CA CYS A 105 3.60 -17.20 -12.10
C CYS A 105 3.77 -16.70 -13.56
N PRO A 106 2.93 -15.78 -14.06
CA PRO A 106 3.02 -15.26 -15.43
C PRO A 106 4.29 -14.45 -15.68
N LYS A 107 4.96 -13.96 -14.62
CA LYS A 107 6.18 -13.15 -14.74
C LYS A 107 7.46 -13.99 -14.80
N CYS A 108 7.54 -15.10 -14.07
CA CYS A 108 8.79 -15.86 -13.90
C CYS A 108 8.66 -17.37 -14.12
N GLY A 109 7.46 -17.88 -14.42
CA GLY A 109 7.22 -19.30 -14.68
C GLY A 109 7.28 -20.20 -13.45
N THR A 110 7.55 -19.67 -12.25
CA THR A 110 7.57 -20.46 -11.01
C THR A 110 6.21 -21.08 -10.76
N LYS A 111 6.20 -22.39 -10.48
CA LYS A 111 4.99 -23.13 -10.09
C LYS A 111 4.50 -22.61 -8.75
N LEU A 112 3.31 -22.05 -8.73
CA LEU A 112 2.64 -21.61 -7.52
C LEU A 112 1.89 -22.84 -7.03
N ALA A 113 2.49 -23.54 -6.06
CA ALA A 113 1.85 -24.71 -5.47
C ALA A 113 0.49 -24.27 -4.91
N GLN A 114 -0.56 -24.99 -5.31
CA GLN A 114 -1.87 -24.96 -4.65
C GLN A 114 -1.72 -25.27 -3.17
#